data_AF-A0A1I1FLC6-F1
#
_entry.id   AF-A0A1I1FLC6-F1
#
_cell.length_a   1.000
_cell.length_b   1.000
_cell.length_c   1.000
_cell.angle_alpha   90.00
_cell.angle_beta   90.00
_cell.angle_gamma   90.00
#
_symmetry.space_group_name_H-M   'P 1'
#
loop_
_entity.id
_entity.type
_entity.pdbx_description
1 polymer ?
#
loop_
_entity_poly.entity_id
_entity_poly.type
_entity_poly.pdbx_seq_one_letter_code
_entity_poly.pdbx_strand_id
1 'polypeptide(L)' 'MAVYRCMACGYIFDEEKEGKSIRDIDQCPRCKQPDDRFVLVEETEDKKVSQTEG' A
#
# COMPACT_ATOMS: atom_id res chain seq x y z
N MET A 1 -1.85 7.99 -8.14
CA MET A 1 -0.78 7.76 -7.12
C MET A 1 -1.22 6.55 -6.31
N ALA A 2 -0.33 5.74 -5.74
CA ALA A 2 -0.79 4.48 -5.16
C ALA A 2 -1.46 4.69 -3.78
N VAL A 3 -2.50 3.90 -3.53
CA VAL A 3 -3.16 3.82 -2.23
C VAL A 3 -2.81 2.49 -1.59
N TYR A 4 -2.41 2.50 -0.33
CA TYR A 4 -2.06 1.31 0.42
C TYR A 4 -2.92 1.18 1.67
N ARG A 5 -3.22 -0.05 2.07
CA ARG A 5 -3.95 -0.35 3.30
C ARG A 5 -3.06 -1.14 4.24
N CYS A 6 -2.90 -0.63 5.47
CA CYS A 6 -2.25 -1.37 6.54
C CYS A 6 -3.14 -2.56 6.95
N MET A 7 -2.65 -3.79 6.77
CA MET A 7 -3.37 -5.00 7.16
C MET A 7 -3.49 -5.16 8.68
N ALA A 8 -2.61 -4.52 9.46
CA ALA A 8 -2.62 -4.62 10.92
C ALA A 8 -3.73 -3.78 11.57
N CYS A 9 -4.00 -2.58 11.06
CA CYS A 9 -4.96 -1.66 11.68
C CYS A 9 -5.99 -1.03 10.73
N GLY A 10 -5.91 -1.33 9.43
CA GLY A 10 -6.82 -0.81 8.41
C GLY A 10 -6.58 0.64 7.99
N TYR A 11 -5.48 1.28 8.42
CA TYR A 11 -5.15 2.65 7.99
C TYR A 11 -4.91 2.69 6.47
N ILE A 12 -5.45 3.71 5.82
CA ILE A 12 -5.29 3.96 4.38
C ILE A 12 -4.24 5.04 4.19
N PHE A 13 -3.14 4.68 3.55
CA PHE A 13 -2.07 5.57 3.14
C PHE A 13 -2.24 5.90 1.67
N ASP A 14 -2.57 7.14 1.37
CA ASP A 14 -2.80 7.65 0.03
C ASP A 14 -1.61 8.56 -0.30
N GLU A 15 -0.75 8.13 -1.24
CA GLU A 15 0.49 8.85 -1.55
C GLU A 15 0.22 10.29 -2.04
N GLU A 16 -0.94 10.54 -2.66
CA GLU A 16 -1.33 11.87 -3.15
C GLU A 16 -1.74 12.78 -1.99
N LYS A 17 -2.54 12.26 -1.07
CA LYS A 17 -2.95 13.02 0.12
C LYS A 17 -1.80 13.27 1.08
N GLU A 18 -0.91 12.30 1.21
CA GLU A 18 0.24 12.39 2.12
C GLU A 18 1.40 13.18 1.52
N GLY A 19 1.48 13.30 0.18
CA GLY A 19 2.56 13.99 -0.52
C GLY A 19 3.91 13.28 -0.41
N LYS A 20 3.92 11.97 -0.19
CA LYS A 20 5.12 11.11 -0.02
C LYS A 20 4.82 9.67 -0.41
N SER A 21 5.85 8.91 -0.80
CA SER A 21 5.68 7.51 -1.17
C SER A 21 5.59 6.60 0.06
N ILE A 22 4.97 5.42 -0.10
CA ILE A 22 5.01 4.37 0.93
C ILE A 22 6.45 3.95 1.26
N ARG A 23 7.37 4.09 0.30
CA ARG A 23 8.80 3.79 0.47
C ARG A 23 9.53 4.81 1.35
N ASP A 24 8.92 5.97 1.59
CA ASP A 24 9.48 7.03 2.45
C ASP A 24 9.08 6.86 3.93
N ILE A 25 8.36 5.79 4.28
CA ILE A 25 7.98 5.48 5.67
C ILE A 25 8.46 4.10 6.08
N ASP A 26 9.02 3.99 7.29
CA ASP A 26 9.40 2.69 7.88
C ASP A 26 8.24 2.05 8.66
N GLN A 27 7.24 2.84 9.05
CA GLN A 27 6.18 2.42 9.97
C GLN A 27 4.84 3.08 9.67
N CYS A 28 3.76 2.33 9.89
CA CYS A 28 2.40 2.81 9.83
C CYS A 28 2.20 4.02 10.78
N PRO A 29 1.78 5.20 10.29
CA PRO A 29 1.65 6.38 11.13
C PRO A 29 0.61 6.21 12.24
N ARG A 30 -0.39 5.33 12.02
CA ARG A 30 -1.49 5.04 12.93
C ARG A 30 -1.14 4.01 14.00
N CYS A 31 -0.60 2.85 13.64
CA CYS A 31 -0.38 1.73 14.58
C CYS A 31 1.09 1.39 14.83
N LYS A 32 2.03 2.09 14.19
CA LYS A 32 3.49 1.92 14.31
C LYS A 32 4.03 0.53 13.91
N GLN A 33 3.20 -0.33 13.32
CA GLN A 33 3.65 -1.56 12.69
C GLN A 33 4.53 -1.25 11.47
N PRO A 34 5.48 -2.12 11.12
CA PRO A 34 6.38 -1.91 9.99
C PRO A 34 5.63 -1.73 8.65
N ASP A 35 6.28 -1.08 7.69
CA ASP A 35 5.71 -0.77 6.37
C ASP A 35 5.38 -2.04 5.55
N ASP A 36 6.02 -3.19 5.84
CA ASP A 36 5.70 -4.50 5.23
C ASP A 36 4.23 -4.93 5.40
N ARG A 37 3.52 -4.31 6.34
CA ARG A 37 2.09 -4.56 6.60
C ARG A 37 1.16 -3.82 5.66
N PHE A 38 1.67 -2.95 4.78
CA PHE A 38 0.87 -2.26 3.79
C PHE A 38 0.72 -3.08 2.51
N VAL A 39 -0.52 -3.22 2.05
CA VAL A 39 -0.84 -3.82 0.75
C VAL A 39 -1.40 -2.76 -0.18
N LEU A 40 -1.01 -2.83 -1.45
CA LEU A 40 -1.57 -1.97 -2.49
C LEU A 40 -3.08 -2.23 -2.58
N VAL A 41 -3.85 -1.16 -2.47
CA VAL A 41 -5.28 -1.16 -2.77
C VAL A 41 -5.35 -0.77 -4.23
N GLU A 42 -5.65 -1.75 -5.09
CA GLU A 42 -5.67 -1.59 -6.54
C GLU A 42 -6.42 -0.31 -6.94
N GLU A 43 -5.69 0.66 -7.48
CA GLU A 43 -6.28 1.72 -8.28
C GLU A 43 -6.65 1.04 -9.58
N THR A 44 -7.94 0.76 -9.75
CA THR A 44 -8.49 0.14 -10.95
C THR A 44 -7.93 0.82 -12.19
N GLU A 45 -7.47 0.00 -13.14
CA GLU A 45 -6.93 0.31 -14.48
C GLU A 45 -5.38 0.23 -14.63
N ASP A 46 -4.82 -0.99 -14.62
CA ASP A 46 -4.29 -1.62 -15.84
C ASP A 46 -3.88 -3.09 -15.62
N LYS A 47 -4.20 -3.93 -16.60
CA LYS A 47 -3.95 -5.38 -16.57
C LYS A 47 -2.53 -5.71 -17.04
N LYS A 48 -1.87 -6.64 -16.32
CA LYS A 48 -1.11 -7.83 -16.78
C LYS A 48 0.28 -7.96 -16.12
N VAL A 49 0.48 -9.05 -15.39
CA VAL A 49 1.58 -10.07 -15.44
C VAL A 49 1.25 -11.04 -14.28
N SER A 50 1.10 -12.36 -14.35
CA SER A 50 1.00 -13.37 -15.39
C SER A 50 0.42 -14.62 -14.70
N GLN A 51 -0.44 -15.37 -15.38
CA GLN A 51 -0.66 -16.78 -15.08
C GLN A 51 0.66 -17.55 -15.29
N THR A 52 1.00 -18.50 -14.42
CA THR A 52 1.66 -19.79 -14.75
C THR A 52 1.43 -20.73 -13.56
N GLU A 53 0.35 -21.52 -13.58
CA GLU A 53 0.28 -22.97 -13.89
C GLU A 53 0.65 -23.92 -12.73
N GLY A 54 -0.20 -24.92 -12.54
CA GLY A 54 -0.10 -26.05 -11.61
C GLY A 54 -1.41 -26.81 -11.54
#